data_AF-A0A560G9J6-F1
#
_entry.id   AF-A0A560G9J6-F1
#
_cell.length_a   1.000
_cell.length_b   1.000
_cell.length_c   1.000
_cell.angle_alpha   90.00
_cell.angle_beta   90.00
_cell.angle_gamma   90.00
#
_symmetry.space_group_name_H-M   'P 1'
#
loop_
_entity.id
_entity.type
_entity.pdbx_description
1 polymer ?
#
loop_
_entity_poly.entity_id
_entity_poly.type
_entity_poly.pdbx_seq_one_letter_code
_entity_poly.pdbx_strand_id
1 'polypeptide(L)'
;MTALATTASVMPDGLEAERLLADLAAQLRAGGLVPYLGPALACLAPVAAPTTHEALADFFAAKVALPRRAKGNAWAAAQHIESTRHRSTVSTLMAEAFRPPVAPTALHRHLAAWGVPLIVDTWYDGAMRAALAASPANWGEVQGITRAGIGEDRWYRFYDAGGQETTRDAAGAWETVLYKPHGGVDPVRNFLITDADYVEVLTEIDIQTPIPDIVKERRHGRGFLFVGCRFHDQLLRTYARQVSKRSGDRRYVVVEPATLTRNEVKFFAAQGLTPVAVPLPRAVEILCGAVA
;
A
#
# COMPACT_ATOMS: atom_id res chain seq x y z
N MET A 1 -0.16 -39.11 -5.40
CA MET A 1 -0.31 -38.22 -6.58
C MET A 1 -1.76 -37.76 -6.63
N THR A 2 -2.04 -36.62 -6.01
CA THR A 2 -3.37 -36.00 -6.08
C THR A 2 -3.20 -34.75 -6.94
N ALA A 3 -3.78 -34.78 -8.14
CA ALA A 3 -3.74 -33.66 -9.05
C ALA A 3 -4.49 -32.48 -8.42
N LEU A 4 -3.76 -31.42 -8.05
CA LEU A 4 -4.33 -30.10 -7.85
C LEU A 4 -4.80 -29.64 -9.23
N ALA A 5 -6.11 -29.69 -9.46
CA ALA A 5 -6.72 -29.04 -10.59
C ALA A 5 -6.35 -27.56 -10.51
N THR A 6 -5.50 -27.11 -11.44
CA THR A 6 -5.27 -25.70 -11.72
C THR A 6 -6.58 -25.16 -12.26
N THR A 7 -7.48 -24.71 -11.39
CA THR A 7 -8.57 -23.83 -11.81
C THR A 7 -7.89 -22.62 -12.42
N ALA A 8 -7.98 -22.51 -13.75
CA ALA A 8 -7.74 -21.25 -14.42
C ALA A 8 -8.55 -20.22 -13.63
N SER A 9 -7.87 -19.25 -13.03
CA SER A 9 -8.52 -18.14 -12.33
C SER A 9 -9.44 -17.48 -13.35
N VAL A 10 -10.73 -17.80 -13.31
CA VAL A 10 -11.76 -17.06 -14.03
C VAL A 10 -11.56 -15.61 -13.61
N MET A 11 -11.35 -14.73 -14.57
CA MET A 11 -11.29 -13.30 -14.35
C MET A 11 -12.72 -12.82 -14.60
N PRO A 12 -13.54 -12.58 -13.57
CA PRO A 12 -14.89 -12.09 -13.78
C PRO A 12 -14.78 -10.74 -14.48
N ASP A 13 -15.61 -10.54 -15.50
CA ASP A 13 -15.74 -9.29 -16.25
C ASP A 13 -17.20 -8.81 -16.26
N GLY A 14 -17.41 -7.60 -16.79
CA GLY A 14 -18.74 -7.01 -16.93
C GLY A 14 -19.59 -7.09 -15.66
N LEU A 15 -20.83 -7.54 -15.79
CA LEU A 15 -21.79 -7.60 -14.67
C LEU A 15 -21.39 -8.60 -13.59
N GLU A 16 -20.69 -9.68 -13.93
CA GLU A 16 -20.23 -10.65 -12.93
C GLU A 16 -19.16 -10.02 -12.02
N ALA A 17 -18.24 -9.26 -12.61
CA ALA A 17 -17.23 -8.53 -11.85
C ALA A 17 -17.84 -7.45 -10.94
N GLU A 18 -18.84 -6.72 -11.44
CA GLU A 18 -19.54 -5.71 -10.63
C GLU A 18 -20.30 -6.33 -9.46
N ARG A 19 -20.99 -7.46 -9.67
CA ARG A 19 -21.67 -8.21 -8.61
C ARG A 19 -20.68 -8.72 -7.56
N LEU A 20 -19.56 -9.29 -8.01
CA LEU A 20 -18.49 -9.70 -7.11
C LEU A 20 -17.98 -8.50 -6.29
N LEU A 21 -17.74 -7.33 -6.90
CA LEU A 21 -17.34 -6.14 -6.16
C LEU A 21 -18.36 -5.70 -5.09
N ALA A 22 -19.65 -5.78 -5.38
CA ALA A 22 -20.68 -5.48 -4.39
C ALA A 22 -20.62 -6.45 -3.19
N ASP A 23 -20.39 -7.74 -3.42
CA ASP A 23 -20.18 -8.74 -2.36
C ASP A 23 -18.89 -8.46 -1.57
N LEU A 24 -17.83 -8.04 -2.26
CA LEU A 24 -16.56 -7.66 -1.63
C LEU A 24 -16.70 -6.38 -0.79
N ALA A 25 -17.54 -5.43 -1.20
CA ALA A 25 -17.87 -4.24 -0.43
C ALA A 25 -18.54 -4.60 0.90
N ALA A 26 -19.49 -5.55 0.88
CA ALA A 26 -20.11 -6.07 2.09
C ALA A 26 -19.09 -6.76 3.02
N GLN A 27 -18.17 -7.54 2.45
CA GLN A 27 -17.10 -8.19 3.23
C GLN A 27 -16.07 -7.20 3.80
N LEU A 28 -15.75 -6.12 3.09
CA LEU A 28 -14.93 -5.02 3.63
C LEU A 28 -15.63 -4.37 4.84
N ARG A 29 -16.91 -4.02 4.71
CA ARG A 29 -17.71 -3.42 5.79
C ARG A 29 -17.78 -4.32 7.03
N ALA A 30 -17.91 -5.63 6.82
CA ALA A 30 -17.91 -6.62 7.90
C ALA A 30 -16.51 -6.91 8.49
N GLY A 31 -15.44 -6.29 7.97
CA GLY A 31 -14.07 -6.52 8.42
C GLY A 31 -13.50 -7.89 8.05
N GLY A 32 -14.10 -8.58 7.08
CA GLY A 32 -13.66 -9.88 6.57
C GLY A 32 -12.54 -9.79 5.52
N LEU A 33 -12.37 -8.61 4.92
CA LEU A 33 -11.28 -8.30 3.98
C LEU A 33 -10.44 -7.13 4.51
N VAL A 34 -9.13 -7.24 4.33
CA VAL A 34 -8.17 -6.16 4.53
C VAL A 34 -8.04 -5.38 3.23
N PRO A 35 -8.43 -4.08 3.18
CA PRO A 35 -8.13 -3.23 2.04
C PRO A 35 -6.62 -2.99 1.95
N TYR A 36 -6.07 -3.25 0.77
CA TYR A 36 -4.69 -2.95 0.42
C TYR A 36 -4.69 -1.90 -0.69
N LEU A 37 -4.32 -0.69 -0.34
CA LEU A 37 -4.48 0.50 -1.14
C LEU A 37 -3.15 0.82 -1.84
N GLY A 38 -3.24 0.98 -3.16
CA GLY A 38 -2.15 1.41 -4.01
C GLY A 38 -2.33 2.85 -4.50
N PRO A 39 -1.29 3.43 -5.10
CA PRO A 39 -1.20 4.86 -5.35
C PRO A 39 -2.14 5.35 -6.45
N ALA A 40 -2.66 4.47 -7.31
CA ALA A 40 -3.60 4.86 -8.36
C ALA A 40 -4.94 5.39 -7.80
N LEU A 41 -5.26 5.11 -6.53
CA LEU A 41 -6.42 5.72 -5.88
C LEU A 41 -6.30 7.25 -5.79
N ALA A 42 -5.10 7.78 -5.58
CA ALA A 42 -4.88 9.22 -5.53
C ALA A 42 -5.21 9.91 -6.88
N CYS A 43 -5.09 9.19 -8.00
CA CYS A 43 -5.39 9.69 -9.35
C CYS A 43 -6.88 9.90 -9.64
N LEU A 44 -7.78 9.45 -8.75
CA LEU A 44 -9.22 9.63 -8.93
C LEU A 44 -9.68 11.07 -8.64
N ALA A 45 -8.77 11.93 -8.22
CA ALA A 45 -8.94 13.36 -8.10
C ALA A 45 -7.70 14.07 -8.67
N PRO A 46 -7.79 15.37 -9.02
CA PRO A 46 -6.62 16.16 -9.36
C PRO A 46 -5.58 16.11 -8.24
N VAL A 47 -4.36 15.72 -8.57
CA VAL A 47 -3.28 15.48 -7.61
C VAL A 47 -1.96 16.01 -8.16
N ALA A 48 -1.25 16.79 -7.34
CA ALA A 48 0.05 17.37 -7.70
C ALA A 48 1.24 16.51 -7.25
N ALA A 49 1.06 15.70 -6.20
CA ALA A 49 2.09 14.77 -5.73
C ALA A 49 2.26 13.60 -6.73
N PRO A 50 3.45 12.98 -6.82
CA PRO A 50 3.64 11.79 -7.65
C PRO A 50 2.70 10.66 -7.23
N THR A 51 2.09 9.99 -8.20
CA THR A 51 1.17 8.85 -7.98
C THR A 51 1.67 7.54 -8.57
N THR A 52 2.90 7.53 -9.08
CA THR A 52 3.61 6.33 -9.52
C THR A 52 5.07 6.42 -9.11
N HIS A 53 5.75 5.28 -9.08
CA HIS A 53 7.20 5.25 -8.83
C HIS A 53 7.96 5.93 -9.98
N GLU A 54 7.48 5.78 -11.22
CA GLU A 54 8.06 6.42 -12.39
C GLU A 54 7.96 7.95 -12.29
N ALA A 55 6.79 8.49 -11.90
CA ALA A 55 6.61 9.93 -11.69
C ALA A 55 7.48 10.46 -10.53
N LEU A 56 7.68 9.65 -9.48
CA LEU A 56 8.60 10.00 -8.40
C LEU A 56 10.07 10.01 -8.88
N ALA A 57 10.44 9.07 -9.77
CA ALA A 57 11.76 9.06 -10.40
C ALA A 57 11.98 10.29 -11.29
N ASP A 58 10.96 10.72 -12.02
CA ASP A 58 10.99 11.94 -12.84
C ASP A 58 11.11 13.20 -11.96
N PHE A 59 10.41 13.23 -10.83
CA PHE A 59 10.58 14.29 -9.82
C PHE A 59 12.04 14.37 -9.35
N PHE A 60 12.67 13.24 -9.00
CA PHE A 60 14.08 13.22 -8.64
C PHE A 60 14.99 13.68 -9.78
N ALA A 61 14.72 13.26 -11.02
CA ALA A 61 15.48 13.66 -12.20
C ALA A 61 15.42 15.16 -12.50
N ALA A 62 14.32 15.82 -12.12
CA ALA A 62 14.17 17.27 -12.23
C ALA A 62 14.99 18.05 -11.18
N LYS A 63 15.40 17.38 -10.09
CA LYS A 63 16.11 18.00 -8.94
C LYS A 63 17.60 17.67 -8.93
N VAL A 64 17.96 16.48 -9.37
CA VAL A 64 19.33 15.95 -9.36
C VAL A 64 19.62 15.28 -10.69
N ALA A 65 20.80 15.55 -11.25
CA ALA A 65 21.25 14.88 -12.47
C ALA A 65 21.46 13.37 -12.20
N LEU A 66 20.62 12.53 -12.80
CA LEU A 66 20.67 11.08 -12.61
C LEU A 66 21.48 10.37 -13.71
N PRO A 67 22.27 9.33 -13.37
CA PRO A 67 22.89 8.46 -14.35
C PRO A 67 21.82 7.68 -15.11
N ARG A 68 22.14 7.25 -16.34
CA ARG A 68 21.20 6.53 -17.23
C ARG A 68 20.47 5.37 -16.55
N ARG A 69 21.17 4.59 -15.71
CA ARG A 69 20.60 3.43 -15.00
C ARG A 69 19.56 3.76 -13.93
N ALA A 70 19.50 5.00 -13.46
CA ALA A 70 18.61 5.45 -12.40
C ALA A 70 17.39 6.24 -12.92
N LYS A 71 17.37 6.60 -14.21
CA LYS A 71 16.23 7.31 -14.81
C LYS A 71 15.02 6.39 -14.92
N GLY A 72 13.85 6.89 -14.54
CA GLY A 72 12.59 6.13 -14.57
C GLY A 72 12.46 5.05 -13.49
N ASN A 73 13.40 4.96 -12.54
CA ASN A 73 13.37 3.99 -11.45
C ASN A 73 13.56 4.74 -10.12
N ALA A 74 12.50 4.82 -9.30
CA ALA A 74 12.51 5.61 -8.06
C ALA A 74 13.56 5.12 -7.06
N TRP A 75 13.72 3.80 -6.94
CA TRP A 75 14.61 3.19 -5.94
C TRP A 75 16.08 3.46 -6.28
N ALA A 76 16.44 3.27 -7.54
CA ALA A 76 17.78 3.56 -8.06
C ALA A 76 18.08 5.07 -8.09
N ALA A 77 17.09 5.91 -8.37
CA ALA A 77 17.21 7.36 -8.30
C ALA A 77 17.49 7.83 -6.86
N ALA A 78 16.68 7.38 -5.91
CA ALA A 78 16.85 7.71 -4.50
C ALA A 78 18.19 7.16 -3.97
N GLN A 79 18.58 5.93 -4.35
CA GLN A 79 19.89 5.37 -3.99
C GLN A 79 21.05 6.21 -4.53
N HIS A 80 20.95 6.68 -5.78
CA HIS A 80 21.99 7.55 -6.35
C HIS A 80 22.11 8.86 -5.56
N ILE A 81 20.98 9.47 -5.21
CA ILE A 81 20.95 10.69 -4.41
C ILE A 81 21.55 10.43 -3.02
N GLU A 82 21.17 9.33 -2.35
CA GLU A 82 21.71 8.97 -1.04
C GLU A 82 23.23 8.81 -1.08
N SER A 83 23.75 8.07 -2.05
CA SER A 83 25.20 7.81 -2.18
C SER A 83 26.01 9.06 -2.57
N THR A 84 25.41 10.08 -3.17
CA THR A 84 26.12 11.28 -3.65
C THR A 84 25.85 12.54 -2.83
N ARG A 85 24.73 12.59 -2.10
CA ARG A 85 24.22 13.77 -1.38
C ARG A 85 23.72 13.45 0.04
N HIS A 86 23.96 12.23 0.53
CA HIS A 86 23.50 11.71 1.84
C HIS A 86 21.99 11.49 1.96
N ARG A 87 21.63 10.69 2.97
CA ARG A 87 20.24 10.31 3.29
C ARG A 87 19.32 11.50 3.54
N SER A 88 19.83 12.53 4.23
CA SER A 88 19.05 13.74 4.54
C SER A 88 18.50 14.41 3.28
N THR A 89 19.26 14.41 2.17
CA THR A 89 18.80 14.98 0.91
C THR A 89 17.65 14.18 0.30
N VAL A 90 17.69 12.85 0.37
CA VAL A 90 16.58 11.99 -0.08
C VAL A 90 15.32 12.28 0.73
N SER A 91 15.45 12.34 2.06
CA SER A 91 14.32 12.66 2.95
C SER A 91 13.73 14.05 2.66
N THR A 92 14.57 15.06 2.40
CA THR A 92 14.10 16.41 2.01
C THR A 92 13.34 16.38 0.69
N LEU A 93 13.86 15.70 -0.33
CA LEU A 93 13.21 15.62 -1.64
C LEU A 93 11.90 14.82 -1.58
N MET A 94 11.84 13.74 -0.79
CA MET A 94 10.59 13.01 -0.54
C MET A 94 9.56 13.89 0.16
N ALA A 95 9.96 14.62 1.20
CA ALA A 95 9.08 15.56 1.88
C ALA A 95 8.59 16.66 0.94
N GLU A 96 9.42 17.13 0.00
CA GLU A 96 9.03 18.09 -1.02
C GLU A 96 8.02 17.49 -2.01
N ALA A 97 8.26 16.28 -2.52
CA ALA A 97 7.41 15.59 -3.49
C ALA A 97 5.98 15.36 -2.96
N PHE A 98 5.87 15.04 -1.67
CA PHE A 98 4.60 14.74 -1.01
C PHE A 98 4.07 15.88 -0.12
N ARG A 99 4.68 17.08 -0.20
CA ARG A 99 4.17 18.29 0.47
C ARG A 99 2.77 18.70 0.01
N PRO A 100 2.41 18.64 -1.29
CA PRO A 100 1.06 18.96 -1.73
C PRO A 100 0.06 17.96 -1.12
N PRO A 101 -0.99 18.43 -0.42
CA PRO A 101 -1.96 17.52 0.19
C PRO A 101 -2.71 16.74 -0.88
N VAL A 102 -2.93 15.45 -0.64
CA VAL A 102 -3.77 14.59 -1.47
C VAL A 102 -5.13 14.47 -0.79
N ALA A 103 -6.18 14.89 -1.48
CA ALA A 103 -7.53 14.82 -0.93
C ALA A 103 -7.99 13.35 -0.81
N PRO A 104 -8.65 12.96 0.30
CA PRO A 104 -9.21 11.63 0.41
C PRO A 104 -10.24 11.37 -0.70
N THR A 105 -10.21 10.18 -1.30
CA THR A 105 -11.26 9.73 -2.23
C THR A 105 -12.52 9.26 -1.48
N ALA A 106 -13.59 8.95 -2.22
CA ALA A 106 -14.80 8.36 -1.65
C ALA A 106 -14.50 7.05 -0.91
N LEU A 107 -13.64 6.19 -1.46
CA LEU A 107 -13.26 4.94 -0.82
C LEU A 107 -12.53 5.15 0.51
N HIS A 108 -11.56 6.09 0.56
CA HIS A 108 -10.85 6.42 1.81
C HIS A 108 -11.83 6.83 2.92
N ARG A 109 -12.80 7.70 2.60
CA ARG A 109 -13.83 8.15 3.54
C ARG A 109 -14.71 7.00 4.04
N HIS A 110 -15.13 6.11 3.14
CA HIS A 110 -15.94 4.95 3.52
C HIS A 110 -15.17 3.96 4.40
N LEU A 111 -13.93 3.64 4.06
CA LEU A 111 -13.08 2.77 4.88
C LEU A 111 -12.88 3.35 6.29
N ALA A 112 -12.65 4.66 6.39
CA ALA A 112 -12.53 5.34 7.67
C ALA A 112 -13.83 5.33 8.48
N ALA A 113 -14.98 5.48 7.82
CA ALA A 113 -16.29 5.45 8.47
C ALA A 113 -16.71 4.04 8.93
N TRP A 114 -16.29 2.99 8.22
CA TRP A 114 -16.61 1.60 8.59
C TRP A 114 -15.76 1.06 9.75
N GLY A 115 -14.66 1.73 10.12
CA GLY A 115 -13.80 1.31 11.23
C GLY A 115 -13.18 -0.08 11.01
N VAL A 116 -12.75 -0.39 9.78
CA VAL A 116 -12.22 -1.71 9.44
C VAL A 116 -10.95 -2.02 10.26
N PRO A 117 -10.72 -3.27 10.72
CA PRO A 117 -9.67 -3.55 11.70
C PRO A 117 -8.25 -3.20 11.25
N LEU A 118 -7.95 -3.34 9.96
CA LEU A 118 -6.64 -3.11 9.37
C LEU A 118 -6.82 -2.52 7.97
N ILE A 119 -6.10 -1.45 7.69
CA ILE A 119 -5.95 -0.86 6.35
C ILE A 119 -4.47 -0.88 6.01
N VAL A 120 -4.10 -1.42 4.85
CA VAL A 120 -2.72 -1.32 4.34
C VAL A 120 -2.69 -0.25 3.26
N ASP A 121 -1.90 0.79 3.46
CA ASP A 121 -1.74 1.89 2.50
C ASP A 121 -0.28 1.98 2.06
N THR A 122 -0.04 1.69 0.78
CA THR A 122 1.31 1.54 0.25
C THR A 122 1.90 2.80 -0.37
N TRP A 123 1.21 3.93 -0.29
CA TRP A 123 1.71 5.18 -0.83
C TRP A 123 2.12 6.18 0.23
N TYR A 124 2.97 7.15 -0.15
CA TYR A 124 3.60 8.06 0.81
C TYR A 124 2.71 9.26 1.18
N ASP A 125 1.59 9.47 0.49
CA ASP A 125 0.69 10.58 0.78
C ASP A 125 -0.11 10.40 2.08
N GLY A 126 -0.83 11.46 2.47
CA GLY A 126 -1.65 11.53 3.68
C GLY A 126 -3.15 11.25 3.47
N ALA A 127 -3.60 10.77 2.31
CA ALA A 127 -5.03 10.71 1.98
C ALA A 127 -5.85 9.81 2.93
N MET A 128 -5.37 8.58 3.19
CA MET A 128 -6.05 7.68 4.14
C MET A 128 -5.97 8.19 5.58
N ARG A 129 -4.82 8.77 5.98
CA ARG A 129 -4.63 9.39 7.29
C ARG A 129 -5.62 10.53 7.52
N ALA A 130 -5.79 11.40 6.53
CA ALA A 130 -6.73 12.51 6.57
C ALA A 130 -8.20 12.03 6.63
N ALA A 131 -8.55 10.93 5.95
CA ALA A 131 -9.88 10.33 6.08
C ALA A 131 -10.15 9.78 7.49
N LEU A 132 -9.17 9.10 8.10
CA LEU A 132 -9.28 8.58 9.46
C LEU A 132 -9.34 9.70 10.51
N ALA A 133 -8.57 10.78 10.33
CA ALA A 133 -8.61 11.94 11.21
C ALA A 133 -9.98 12.65 11.20
N ALA A 134 -10.74 12.54 10.11
CA ALA A 134 -12.10 13.06 10.00
C ALA A 134 -13.18 12.07 10.48
N SER A 135 -12.80 10.84 10.86
CA SER A 135 -13.70 9.80 11.36
C SER A 135 -13.73 9.80 12.90
N PRO A 136 -14.86 9.43 13.53
CA PRO A 136 -14.93 9.23 14.98
C PRO A 136 -14.24 7.94 15.45
N ALA A 137 -13.72 7.10 14.54
CA ALA A 137 -13.11 5.81 14.87
C ALA A 137 -11.88 5.98 15.77
N ASN A 138 -11.65 5.03 16.69
CA ASN A 138 -10.39 4.96 17.42
C ASN A 138 -9.33 4.29 16.54
N TRP A 139 -8.32 5.04 16.11
CA TRP A 139 -7.30 4.54 15.20
C TRP A 139 -5.89 4.97 15.57
N GLY A 140 -4.93 4.23 15.04
CA GLY A 140 -3.53 4.63 15.02
C GLY A 140 -2.81 4.08 13.81
N GLU A 141 -1.58 4.52 13.65
CA GLU A 141 -0.79 4.30 12.46
C GLU A 141 0.51 3.57 12.79
N VAL A 142 0.89 2.64 11.93
CA VAL A 142 2.20 1.97 11.98
C VAL A 142 2.91 2.23 10.67
N GLN A 143 4.11 2.80 10.73
CA GLN A 143 4.90 3.11 9.55
C GLN A 143 6.18 2.30 9.53
N GLY A 144 6.52 1.74 8.37
CA GLY A 144 7.88 1.28 8.11
C GLY A 144 8.86 2.45 8.16
N ILE A 145 10.04 2.22 8.74
CA ILE A 145 11.07 3.26 8.88
C ILE A 145 12.37 2.81 8.23
N THR A 146 13.17 3.77 7.76
CA THR A 146 14.55 3.51 7.33
C THR A 146 15.43 3.18 8.53
N ARG A 147 16.38 2.27 8.30
CA ARG A 147 17.42 1.87 9.27
C ARG A 147 18.79 2.49 8.96
N ALA A 148 18.84 3.44 8.03
CA ALA A 148 20.06 4.17 7.68
C ALA A 148 20.59 5.08 8.83
N GLY A 149 19.78 5.32 9.88
CA GLY A 149 20.18 6.08 11.06
C GLY A 149 21.16 5.29 11.95
N ILE A 150 22.14 5.98 12.52
CA ILE A 150 23.10 5.37 13.44
C ILE A 150 22.34 4.79 14.65
N GLY A 151 22.48 3.48 14.87
CA GLY A 151 21.86 2.77 15.99
C GLY A 151 20.36 2.49 15.83
N GLU A 152 19.80 2.68 14.64
CA GLU A 152 18.40 2.32 14.36
C GLU A 152 18.27 0.81 14.06
N ASP A 153 17.63 0.08 14.96
CA ASP A 153 17.39 -1.35 14.84
C ASP A 153 15.92 -1.71 14.59
N ARG A 154 15.01 -0.71 14.61
CA ARG A 154 13.58 -0.94 14.43
C ARG A 154 13.19 -0.96 12.96
N TRP A 155 12.21 -1.78 12.64
CA TRP A 155 11.61 -1.85 11.31
C TRP A 155 10.44 -0.89 11.11
N TYR A 156 9.79 -0.51 12.21
CA TYR A 156 8.58 0.30 12.19
C TYR A 156 8.39 1.08 13.49
N ARG A 157 7.57 2.13 13.44
CA ARG A 157 7.14 2.94 14.60
C ARG A 157 5.63 3.09 14.61
N PHE A 158 5.10 3.33 15.81
CA PHE A 158 3.67 3.52 16.07
C PHE A 158 3.40 5.01 16.29
N TYR A 159 2.32 5.51 15.72
CA TYR A 159 1.85 6.88 15.91
C TYR A 159 0.38 6.85 16.25
N ASP A 160 -0.04 7.64 17.23
CA ASP A 160 -1.47 7.81 17.52
C ASP A 160 -2.16 8.67 16.44
N ALA A 161 -3.48 8.86 16.59
CA ALA A 161 -4.27 9.69 15.69
C ALA A 161 -3.78 11.15 15.63
N GLY A 162 -3.18 11.67 16.71
CA GLY A 162 -2.56 12.99 16.77
C GLY A 162 -1.20 13.07 16.06
N GLY A 163 -0.59 11.92 15.74
CA GLY A 163 0.72 11.83 15.12
C GLY A 163 1.87 11.76 16.12
N GLN A 164 1.57 11.61 17.41
CA GLN A 164 2.58 11.42 18.44
C GLN A 164 3.07 9.97 18.41
N GLU A 165 4.39 9.78 18.44
CA GLU A 165 4.97 8.44 18.55
C GLU A 165 4.52 7.77 19.85
N THR A 166 4.14 6.50 19.76
CA THR A 166 3.58 5.72 20.87
C THR A 166 4.11 4.29 20.86
N THR A 167 3.57 3.43 21.74
CA THR A 167 4.04 2.07 21.96
C THR A 167 3.13 1.02 21.34
N ARG A 168 3.68 -0.19 21.21
CA ARG A 168 2.92 -1.39 20.81
C ARG A 168 1.74 -1.68 21.73
N ASP A 169 1.89 -1.40 23.03
CA ASP A 169 0.84 -1.64 24.01
C ASP A 169 -0.35 -0.69 23.80
N ALA A 170 -0.08 0.60 23.55
CA ALA A 170 -1.12 1.56 23.18
C ALA A 170 -1.82 1.16 21.87
N ALA A 171 -1.06 0.61 20.91
CA ALA A 171 -1.60 0.15 19.64
C ALA A 171 -2.64 -0.98 19.78
N GLY A 172 -2.56 -1.77 20.85
CA GLY A 172 -3.51 -2.85 21.14
C GLY A 172 -4.95 -2.38 21.34
N ALA A 173 -5.16 -1.11 21.74
CA ALA A 173 -6.48 -0.55 22.01
C ALA A 173 -7.17 0.05 20.77
N TRP A 174 -6.49 0.19 19.63
CA TRP A 174 -7.07 0.82 18.44
C TRP A 174 -8.16 -0.06 17.80
N GLU A 175 -9.23 0.53 17.31
CA GLU A 175 -10.21 -0.19 16.50
C GLU A 175 -9.67 -0.41 15.08
N THR A 176 -9.06 0.62 14.50
CA THR A 176 -8.45 0.59 13.16
C THR A 176 -6.94 0.80 13.23
N VAL A 177 -6.18 -0.08 12.57
CA VAL A 177 -4.75 0.12 12.31
C VAL A 177 -4.56 0.56 10.86
N LEU A 178 -3.98 1.75 10.65
CA LEU A 178 -3.42 2.14 9.37
C LEU A 178 -1.97 1.65 9.30
N TYR A 179 -1.66 0.71 8.42
CA TYR A 179 -0.30 0.25 8.19
C TYR A 179 0.25 0.82 6.89
N LYS A 180 1.33 1.62 7.00
CA LYS A 180 2.06 2.17 5.86
C LYS A 180 3.42 1.47 5.73
N PRO A 181 3.52 0.35 5.00
CA PRO A 181 4.74 -0.47 4.96
C PRO A 181 5.97 0.27 4.45
N HIS A 182 5.78 1.30 3.60
CA HIS A 182 6.86 2.11 3.04
C HIS A 182 7.08 3.43 3.79
N GLY A 183 6.32 3.68 4.85
CA GLY A 183 6.25 4.97 5.53
C GLY A 183 5.30 5.96 4.83
N GLY A 184 5.40 7.23 5.21
CA GLY A 184 4.55 8.31 4.73
C GLY A 184 5.11 9.69 5.09
N VAL A 185 4.62 10.72 4.38
CA VAL A 185 5.02 12.12 4.60
C VAL A 185 4.61 12.63 5.98
N ASP A 186 3.45 12.21 6.46
CA ASP A 186 2.93 12.52 7.80
C ASP A 186 2.95 11.26 8.66
N PRO A 187 3.13 11.37 10.00
CA PRO A 187 3.34 12.61 10.74
C PRO A 187 4.81 13.07 10.77
N VAL A 188 5.77 12.16 10.55
CA VAL A 188 7.21 12.44 10.79
C VAL A 188 8.12 12.19 9.60
N ARG A 189 7.56 11.97 8.40
CA ARG A 189 8.32 11.80 7.13
C ARG A 189 9.21 10.56 7.13
N ASN A 190 8.64 9.41 7.47
CA ASN A 190 9.31 8.13 7.30
C ASN A 190 9.23 7.69 5.85
N PHE A 191 10.36 7.33 5.25
CA PHE A 191 10.40 6.86 3.88
C PHE A 191 11.30 5.64 3.78
N LEU A 192 10.80 4.53 3.26
CA LEU A 192 11.61 3.47 2.68
C LEU A 192 11.60 3.70 1.17
N ILE A 193 12.72 4.11 0.59
CA ILE A 193 12.75 4.48 -0.83
C ILE A 193 14.03 4.09 -1.56
N THR A 194 15.16 3.93 -0.87
CA THR A 194 16.43 3.59 -1.52
C THR A 194 16.63 2.09 -1.67
N ASP A 195 17.52 1.68 -2.59
CA ASP A 195 17.91 0.26 -2.71
C ASP A 195 18.44 -0.27 -1.37
N ALA A 196 19.22 0.53 -0.61
CA ALA A 196 19.71 0.16 0.70
C ALA A 196 18.58 -0.12 1.72
N ASP A 197 17.59 0.78 1.80
CA ASP A 197 16.39 0.59 2.63
C ASP A 197 15.74 -0.78 2.35
N TYR A 198 15.57 -1.09 1.06
CA TYR A 198 14.88 -2.30 0.65
C TYR A 198 15.74 -3.57 0.75
N VAL A 199 17.05 -3.50 0.52
CA VAL A 199 17.95 -4.63 0.76
C VAL A 199 17.84 -5.10 2.20
N GLU A 200 17.87 -4.17 3.16
CA GLU A 200 17.70 -4.53 4.57
C GLU A 200 16.36 -5.23 4.81
N VAL A 201 15.25 -4.61 4.42
CA VAL A 201 13.92 -5.20 4.66
C VAL A 201 13.78 -6.56 3.98
N LEU A 202 14.22 -6.69 2.73
CA LEU A 202 14.05 -7.91 1.95
C LEU A 202 14.81 -9.11 2.52
N THR A 203 15.89 -8.89 3.29
CA THR A 203 16.62 -10.00 3.94
C THR A 203 15.81 -10.70 5.03
N GLU A 204 14.90 -9.98 5.70
CA GLU A 204 14.13 -10.51 6.84
C GLU A 204 12.62 -10.61 6.58
N ILE A 205 12.10 -9.99 5.52
CA ILE A 205 10.65 -9.96 5.26
C ILE A 205 10.06 -11.35 5.01
N ASP A 206 10.85 -12.31 4.52
CA ASP A 206 10.40 -13.68 4.28
C ASP A 206 10.10 -14.44 5.59
N ILE A 207 10.82 -14.14 6.67
CA ILE A 207 10.54 -14.60 8.04
C ILE A 207 9.61 -13.66 8.82
N GLN A 208 9.18 -12.56 8.18
CA GLN A 208 8.15 -11.63 8.64
C GLN A 208 8.57 -10.67 9.76
N THR A 209 9.86 -10.54 10.08
CA THR A 209 10.35 -9.62 11.13
C THR A 209 9.94 -8.16 10.87
N PRO A 210 10.09 -7.62 9.65
CA PRO A 210 9.77 -6.21 9.37
C PRO A 210 8.27 -5.89 9.36
N ILE A 211 7.39 -6.90 9.44
CA ILE A 211 5.95 -6.69 9.47
C ILE A 211 5.50 -6.59 10.93
N PRO A 212 4.77 -5.54 11.32
CA PRO A 212 4.33 -5.40 12.71
C PRO A 212 3.44 -6.56 13.16
N ASP A 213 3.62 -6.99 14.39
CA ASP A 213 2.84 -8.11 14.92
C ASP A 213 1.34 -7.82 14.98
N ILE A 214 0.95 -6.58 15.33
CA ILE A 214 -0.46 -6.17 15.27
C ILE A 214 -1.06 -6.32 13.86
N VAL A 215 -0.24 -6.16 12.81
CA VAL A 215 -0.67 -6.39 11.41
C VAL A 215 -0.82 -7.90 11.15
N LYS A 216 0.09 -8.74 11.67
CA LYS A 216 -0.01 -10.21 11.57
C LYS A 216 -1.24 -10.75 12.29
N GLU A 217 -1.50 -10.26 13.49
CA GLU A 217 -2.67 -10.61 14.31
C GLU A 217 -3.96 -10.19 13.60
N ARG A 218 -4.05 -8.94 13.14
CA ARG A 218 -5.28 -8.43 12.52
C ARG A 218 -5.57 -9.01 11.15
N ARG A 219 -4.58 -9.41 10.37
CA ARG A 219 -4.86 -10.07 9.08
C ARG A 219 -5.20 -11.56 9.20
N HIS A 220 -4.98 -12.17 10.36
CA HIS A 220 -5.25 -13.59 10.56
C HIS A 220 -6.73 -13.89 10.27
N GLY A 221 -6.98 -14.93 9.46
CA GLY A 221 -8.33 -15.32 9.03
C GLY A 221 -9.03 -14.37 8.05
N ARG A 222 -8.44 -13.20 7.72
CA ARG A 222 -9.04 -12.22 6.80
C ARG A 222 -8.49 -12.33 5.39
N GLY A 223 -9.34 -12.14 4.40
CA GLY A 223 -8.89 -12.03 3.01
C GLY A 223 -8.29 -10.65 2.71
N PHE A 224 -7.86 -10.43 1.48
CA PHE A 224 -7.34 -9.14 1.00
C PHE A 224 -8.09 -8.67 -0.25
N LEU A 225 -8.33 -7.36 -0.33
CA LEU A 225 -8.75 -6.70 -1.56
C LEU A 225 -7.72 -5.63 -1.93
N PHE A 226 -7.01 -5.85 -3.04
CA PHE A 226 -6.04 -4.92 -3.60
C PHE A 226 -6.75 -3.94 -4.53
N VAL A 227 -6.64 -2.64 -4.23
CA VAL A 227 -7.31 -1.56 -4.98
C VAL A 227 -6.29 -0.50 -5.37
N GLY A 228 -6.28 -0.10 -6.64
CA GLY A 228 -5.34 0.91 -7.16
C GLY A 228 -3.86 0.48 -7.12
N CYS A 229 -3.60 -0.82 -7.01
CA CYS A 229 -2.26 -1.38 -6.95
C CYS A 229 -1.74 -1.73 -8.35
N ARG A 230 -0.45 -1.49 -8.58
CA ARG A 230 0.30 -2.10 -9.68
C ARG A 230 1.30 -3.11 -9.13
N PHE A 231 1.50 -4.19 -9.86
CA PHE A 231 2.41 -5.26 -9.47
C PHE A 231 3.45 -5.51 -10.58
N HIS A 232 3.78 -4.48 -11.35
CA HIS A 232 4.77 -4.54 -12.44
C HIS A 232 6.19 -4.69 -11.90
N ASP A 233 6.47 -4.17 -10.71
CA ASP A 233 7.76 -4.29 -10.04
C ASP A 233 7.84 -5.46 -9.03
N GLN A 234 9.03 -6.06 -8.88
CA GLN A 234 9.27 -7.20 -7.99
C GLN A 234 9.14 -6.84 -6.50
N LEU A 235 9.54 -5.64 -6.12
CA LEU A 235 9.46 -5.16 -4.76
C LEU A 235 8.01 -5.09 -4.29
N LEU A 236 7.14 -4.50 -5.12
CA LEU A 236 5.70 -4.37 -4.86
C LEU A 236 5.04 -5.73 -4.70
N ARG A 237 5.39 -6.69 -5.56
CA ARG A 237 4.94 -8.08 -5.45
C ARG A 237 5.41 -8.74 -4.16
N THR A 238 6.65 -8.48 -3.76
CA THR A 238 7.22 -9.07 -2.54
C THR A 238 6.51 -8.55 -1.29
N TYR A 239 6.29 -7.24 -1.18
CA TYR A 239 5.53 -6.67 -0.07
C TYR A 239 4.09 -7.19 -0.03
N ALA A 240 3.36 -7.18 -1.14
CA ALA A 240 1.98 -7.67 -1.18
C ALA A 240 1.89 -9.16 -0.80
N ARG A 241 2.82 -9.99 -1.29
CA ARG A 241 2.94 -11.39 -0.88
C ARG A 241 3.18 -11.51 0.62
N GLN A 242 4.18 -10.82 1.16
CA GLN A 242 4.57 -11.01 2.56
C GLN A 242 3.56 -10.40 3.53
N VAL A 243 2.93 -9.28 3.20
CA VAL A 243 1.86 -8.66 4.01
C VAL A 243 0.61 -9.53 4.01
N SER A 244 0.25 -10.18 2.90
CA SER A 244 -0.91 -11.10 2.84
C SER A 244 -0.57 -12.55 3.19
N LYS A 245 0.68 -12.85 3.57
CA LYS A 245 1.11 -14.19 3.97
C LYS A 245 0.49 -14.55 5.32
N ARG A 246 0.02 -15.80 5.45
CA ARG A 246 -0.66 -16.33 6.66
C ARG A 246 -1.91 -15.52 7.04
N SER A 247 -2.55 -14.87 6.06
CA SER A 247 -3.91 -14.35 6.18
C SER A 247 -4.93 -15.43 5.77
N GLY A 248 -6.21 -15.06 5.65
CA GLY A 248 -7.22 -15.87 4.98
C GLY A 248 -6.89 -16.20 3.52
N ASP A 249 -7.64 -17.12 2.94
CA ASP A 249 -7.43 -17.69 1.60
C ASP A 249 -7.98 -16.79 0.47
N ARG A 250 -8.98 -15.96 0.76
CA ARG A 250 -9.62 -15.05 -0.20
C ARG A 250 -8.74 -13.85 -0.52
N ARG A 251 -8.29 -13.72 -1.78
CA ARG A 251 -7.52 -12.55 -2.24
C ARG A 251 -8.06 -12.09 -3.58
N TYR A 252 -8.33 -10.80 -3.70
CA TYR A 252 -8.92 -10.18 -4.90
C TYR A 252 -8.11 -8.96 -5.30
N VAL A 253 -8.00 -8.69 -6.59
CA VAL A 253 -7.31 -7.50 -7.11
C VAL A 253 -8.15 -6.83 -8.18
N VAL A 254 -8.45 -5.54 -7.99
CA VAL A 254 -9.09 -4.73 -9.02
C VAL A 254 -8.08 -4.46 -10.11
N VAL A 255 -8.40 -4.82 -11.35
CA VAL A 255 -7.49 -4.71 -12.50
C VAL A 255 -8.17 -4.11 -13.71
N GLU A 256 -7.38 -3.43 -14.52
CA GLU A 256 -7.72 -3.12 -15.91
C GLU A 256 -6.98 -4.10 -16.82
N PRO A 257 -7.67 -5.10 -17.41
CA PRO A 257 -7.02 -6.20 -18.12
C PRO A 257 -6.07 -5.76 -19.23
N ALA A 258 -6.41 -4.68 -19.94
CA ALA A 258 -5.60 -4.13 -21.03
C ALA A 258 -4.22 -3.63 -20.58
N THR A 259 -4.04 -3.35 -19.28
CA THR A 259 -2.80 -2.79 -18.73
C THR A 259 -1.91 -3.82 -18.04
N LEU A 260 -2.37 -5.08 -17.94
CA LEU A 260 -1.69 -6.13 -17.20
C LEU A 260 -0.45 -6.65 -17.95
N THR A 261 0.67 -6.71 -17.23
CA THR A 261 1.87 -7.37 -17.73
C THR A 261 1.81 -8.87 -17.51
N ARG A 262 2.60 -9.63 -18.29
CA ARG A 262 2.77 -11.09 -18.09
C ARG A 262 3.22 -11.45 -16.66
N ASN A 263 4.03 -10.58 -16.05
CA ASN A 263 4.53 -10.80 -14.69
C ASN A 263 3.44 -10.59 -13.64
N GLU A 264 2.54 -9.63 -13.83
CA GLU A 264 1.38 -9.41 -12.97
C GLU A 264 0.44 -10.62 -13.02
N VAL A 265 0.11 -11.13 -14.21
CA VAL A 265 -0.74 -12.33 -14.38
C VAL A 265 -0.12 -13.55 -13.69
N LYS A 266 1.18 -13.79 -13.89
CA LYS A 266 1.91 -14.87 -13.21
C LYS A 266 1.90 -14.72 -11.70
N PHE A 267 2.06 -13.50 -11.21
CA PHE A 267 1.99 -13.19 -9.78
C PHE A 267 0.62 -13.50 -9.21
N PHE A 268 -0.46 -13.11 -9.89
CA PHE A 268 -1.82 -13.39 -9.42
C PHE A 268 -2.08 -14.88 -9.29
N ALA A 269 -1.72 -15.66 -10.33
CA ALA A 269 -1.84 -17.12 -10.29
C ALA A 269 -0.99 -17.73 -9.16
N ALA A 270 0.27 -17.29 -8.99
CA ALA A 270 1.16 -17.81 -7.97
C ALA A 270 0.73 -17.47 -6.54
N GLN A 271 -0.05 -16.41 -6.34
CA GLN A 271 -0.52 -15.95 -5.04
C GLN A 271 -2.00 -16.26 -4.77
N GLY A 272 -2.70 -16.89 -5.72
CA GLY A 272 -4.14 -17.16 -5.62
C GLY A 272 -4.98 -15.88 -5.56
N LEU A 273 -4.55 -14.80 -6.23
CA LEU A 273 -5.34 -13.59 -6.37
C LEU A 273 -6.34 -13.76 -7.50
N THR A 274 -7.62 -13.52 -7.22
CA THR A 274 -8.70 -13.45 -8.22
C THR A 274 -8.74 -12.03 -8.80
N PRO A 275 -8.39 -11.82 -10.07
CA PRO A 275 -8.47 -10.51 -10.70
C PRO A 275 -9.93 -10.16 -11.00
N VAL A 276 -10.35 -8.95 -10.65
CA VAL A 276 -11.70 -8.42 -10.86
C VAL A 276 -11.61 -7.33 -11.91
N ALA A 277 -12.08 -7.62 -13.13
CA ALA A 277 -11.87 -6.77 -14.30
C ALA A 277 -12.88 -5.62 -14.36
N VAL A 278 -12.63 -4.57 -13.57
CA VAL A 278 -13.45 -3.36 -13.52
C VAL A 278 -12.52 -2.14 -13.48
N PRO A 279 -12.75 -1.11 -14.32
CA PRO A 279 -11.99 0.14 -14.26
C PRO A 279 -12.02 0.74 -12.85
N LEU A 280 -10.87 1.26 -12.38
CA LEU A 280 -10.73 1.70 -10.99
C LEU A 280 -11.80 2.72 -10.53
N PRO A 281 -12.19 3.75 -11.33
CA PRO A 281 -13.25 4.67 -10.94
C PRO A 281 -14.58 3.96 -10.68
N ARG A 282 -14.97 3.06 -11.59
CA ARG A 282 -16.22 2.27 -11.47
C ARG A 282 -16.17 1.31 -10.29
N ALA A 283 -15.03 0.68 -10.05
CA ALA A 283 -14.86 -0.20 -8.89
C ALA A 283 -15.06 0.56 -7.57
N VAL A 284 -14.55 1.79 -7.48
CA VAL A 284 -14.70 2.65 -6.30
C VAL A 284 -16.16 3.07 -6.09
N GLU A 285 -16.90 3.42 -7.14
CA GLU A 285 -18.35 3.68 -7.06
C GLU A 285 -19.11 2.51 -6.43
N ILE A 286 -18.89 1.30 -6.97
CA ILE A 286 -19.55 0.07 -6.51
C ILE A 286 -19.18 -0.25 -5.05
N LEU A 287 -17.89 -0.18 -4.71
CA LEU A 287 -17.41 -0.41 -3.35
C LEU A 287 -18.05 0.56 -2.34
N CYS A 288 -18.27 1.81 -2.75
CA CYS A 288 -18.92 2.83 -1.93
C CYS A 288 -20.45 2.70 -1.89
N GLY A 289 -21.05 1.78 -2.66
CA GLY A 289 -22.52 1.67 -2.76
C GLY A 289 -23.17 2.80 -3.55
N ALA A 290 -22.40 3.60 -4.29
CA ALA A 290 -22.91 4.54 -5.26
C ALA A 290 -23.19 3.79 -6.56
N VAL A 291 -24.32 3.09 -6.63
CA VAL A 291 -24.78 2.49 -7.88
C VAL A 291 -25.75 3.48 -8.53
N ALA A 292 -25.42 3.92 -9.75
CA ALA A 292 -26.33 4.66 -10.62
C ALA A 292 -27.45 3.74 -11.12
#